data_AF-A0A515CX99-F1
#
_entry.id   AF-A0A515CX99-F1
#
_cell.length_a   1.000
_cell.length_b   1.000
_cell.length_c   1.000
_cell.angle_alpha   90.00
_cell.angle_beta   90.00
_cell.angle_gamma   90.00
#
_symmetry.space_group_name_H-M   'P 1'
#
loop_
_entity.id
_entity.type
_entity.pdbx_description
1 polymer ?
#
loop_
_entity_poly.entity_id
_entity_poly.type
_entity_poly.pdbx_seq_one_letter_code
_entity_poly.pdbx_strand_id
1 'polypeptide(L)'
;MDLVYHIQFRQDPFSRQEAKVARAILDNPGFTSTATIEQLAERAGVSTEIVAHFAQSLGCQDLNDFIALMRSPSTATPPPTEVAQPVLGSMDIAFASAAGIGKLPGVSSTTLSRFAKSIGCEDIGDIVYQIRARQNQFSQQEAKVAQTILDDIAFASSATIELLASQAGVSPATITRFAKTIGCDDIRDLRMKLAQASVSGSRYLTAQATPNGPPRLWLQRVNDVETTLHQQLQQVEHAVLIDACQQLSQSKSVHIFGVNSMALYANELQQRLVGLGYPAFICQDAALMRMTASTLSTQQCVILLSMSGENGDLLNAAKLAGATGAYRIALTPAGTTLAGLADKVLPLSGGSTARYGLMLTLDLLLAQLLPESLGSQTED
;
A
#
# COMPACT_ATOMS: atom_id res chain seq x y z
N MET A 1 26.28 8.19 27.09
CA MET A 1 25.00 8.38 26.35
C MET A 1 25.36 8.94 24.98
N ASP A 2 24.64 8.52 23.94
CA ASP A 2 24.98 8.81 22.53
C ASP A 2 24.59 10.25 22.13
N LEU A 3 25.50 10.99 21.50
CA LEU A 3 25.29 12.32 20.95
C LEU A 3 24.09 12.35 19.99
N VAL A 4 23.96 11.33 19.15
CA VAL A 4 22.90 11.22 18.13
C VAL A 4 21.52 11.13 18.82
N TYR A 5 21.43 10.38 19.91
CA TYR A 5 20.23 10.24 20.71
C TYR A 5 19.81 11.59 21.32
N HIS A 6 20.75 12.34 21.91
CA HIS A 6 20.45 13.65 22.47
C HIS A 6 19.98 14.67 21.43
N ILE A 7 20.47 14.59 20.19
CA ILE A 7 20.03 15.47 19.11
C ILE A 7 18.63 15.09 18.60
N GLN A 8 18.34 13.79 18.47
CA GLN A 8 17.08 13.29 17.90
C GLN A 8 15.88 13.39 18.85
N PHE A 9 16.10 13.18 20.15
CA PHE A 9 15.03 13.11 21.16
C PHE A 9 14.99 14.33 22.09
N ARG A 10 15.62 15.44 21.70
CA ARG A 10 15.54 16.71 22.43
C ARG A 10 14.11 17.27 22.39
N GLN A 11 13.62 17.72 23.54
CA GLN A 11 12.28 18.31 23.67
C GLN A 11 12.22 19.77 23.17
N ASP A 12 13.30 20.54 23.33
CA ASP A 12 13.37 21.93 22.90
C ASP A 12 13.99 22.08 21.49
N PRO A 13 13.42 22.94 20.62
CA PRO A 13 13.93 23.15 19.27
C PRO A 13 15.27 23.92 19.28
N PHE A 14 16.22 23.47 18.47
CA PHE A 14 17.48 24.18 18.23
C PHE A 14 17.25 25.53 17.53
N SER A 15 18.09 26.52 17.81
CA SER A 15 18.15 27.74 17.02
C SER A 15 18.49 27.44 15.55
N ARG A 16 18.23 28.37 14.63
CA ARG A 16 18.51 28.17 13.19
C ARG A 16 19.97 27.84 12.90
N GLN A 17 20.90 28.34 13.71
CA GLN A 17 22.34 28.08 13.53
C GLN A 17 22.76 26.76 14.17
N GLU A 18 22.23 26.43 15.35
CA GLU A 18 22.43 25.13 16.01
C GLU A 18 21.83 23.96 15.21
N ALA A 19 20.69 24.17 14.56
CA ALA A 19 20.07 23.18 13.70
C ALA A 19 20.96 22.79 12.51
N LYS A 20 21.83 23.70 12.04
CA LYS A 20 22.82 23.38 11.00
C LYS A 20 23.92 22.46 11.55
N VAL A 21 24.35 22.69 12.79
CA VAL A 21 25.34 21.82 13.48
C VAL A 21 24.74 20.44 13.74
N ALA A 22 23.52 20.38 14.29
CA ALA A 22 22.78 19.13 14.50
C ALA A 22 22.63 18.32 13.20
N ARG A 23 22.24 18.99 12.10
CA ARG A 23 22.09 18.34 10.80
C ARG A 23 23.40 17.84 10.23
N ALA A 24 24.49 18.62 10.35
CA ALA A 24 25.81 18.19 9.92
C ALA A 24 26.30 16.93 10.67
N ILE A 25 25.89 16.77 11.94
CA ILE A 25 26.19 15.60 12.75
C ILE A 25 25.34 14.39 12.35
N LEU A 26 24.03 14.57 12.20
CA LEU A 26 23.10 13.49 11.86
C LEU A 26 23.27 12.96 10.44
N ASP A 27 23.61 13.82 9.48
CA ASP A 27 23.77 13.43 8.08
C ASP A 27 25.06 12.61 7.86
N ASN A 28 26.05 12.66 8.76
CA ASN A 28 27.33 11.97 8.61
C ASN A 28 28.00 11.56 9.95
N PRO A 29 27.44 10.57 10.67
CA PRO A 29 27.92 10.16 11.99
C PRO A 29 29.36 9.58 11.98
N GLY A 30 29.83 9.04 10.86
CA GLY A 30 31.21 8.54 10.73
C GLY A 30 32.26 9.65 10.58
N PHE A 31 31.87 10.83 10.12
CA PHE A 31 32.77 11.99 10.01
C PHE A 31 32.92 12.68 11.37
N THR A 32 31.85 12.76 12.15
CA THR A 32 31.85 13.44 13.46
C THR A 32 32.72 12.76 14.50
N SER A 33 32.91 11.45 14.40
CA SER A 33 33.77 10.70 15.33
C SER A 33 35.26 10.98 15.13
N THR A 34 35.66 11.65 14.05
CA THR A 34 37.07 11.95 13.74
C THR A 34 37.36 13.43 13.48
N ALA A 35 36.33 14.25 13.24
CA ALA A 35 36.45 15.66 12.94
C ALA A 35 36.94 16.53 14.12
N THR A 36 37.65 17.62 13.81
CA THR A 36 37.86 18.73 14.75
C THR A 36 36.67 19.69 14.75
N ILE A 37 36.62 20.60 15.71
CA ILE A 37 35.50 21.55 15.84
C ILE A 37 35.51 22.59 14.72
N GLU A 38 36.69 22.96 14.24
CA GLU A 38 36.86 23.83 13.07
C GLU A 38 36.28 23.16 11.83
N GLN A 39 36.56 21.87 11.63
CA GLN A 39 36.04 21.10 10.50
C GLN A 39 34.52 20.89 10.60
N LEU A 40 34.00 20.71 11.81
CA LEU A 40 32.56 20.62 12.05
C LEU A 40 31.85 21.95 11.79
N ALA A 41 32.43 23.06 12.24
CA ALA A 41 31.93 24.41 12.04
C ALA A 41 31.91 24.78 10.54
N GLU A 42 33.00 24.49 9.83
CA GLU A 42 33.11 24.69 8.38
C GLU A 42 32.05 23.90 7.62
N ARG A 43 31.87 22.61 7.96
CA ARG A 43 30.88 21.74 7.32
C ARG A 43 29.44 22.18 7.59
N ALA A 44 29.16 22.66 8.79
CA ALA A 44 27.85 23.19 9.16
C ALA A 44 27.62 24.62 8.62
N GLY A 45 28.66 25.28 8.09
CA GLY A 45 28.59 26.66 7.61
C GLY A 45 28.30 27.66 8.74
N VAL A 46 28.92 27.45 9.91
CA VAL A 46 28.77 28.27 11.12
C VAL A 46 30.14 28.58 11.74
N SER A 47 30.21 29.51 12.69
CA SER A 47 31.44 29.78 13.46
C SER A 47 31.67 28.72 14.54
N THR A 48 32.92 28.58 14.99
CA THR A 48 33.29 27.69 16.10
C THR A 48 32.61 28.06 17.42
N GLU A 49 32.28 29.34 17.62
CA GLU A 49 31.50 29.84 18.75
C GLU A 49 30.07 29.27 18.76
N ILE A 50 29.45 29.10 17.59
CA ILE A 50 28.12 28.48 17.47
C ILE A 50 28.18 27.00 17.82
N VAL A 51 29.29 26.31 17.48
CA VAL A 51 29.49 24.91 17.87
C VAL A 51 29.70 24.79 19.39
N ALA A 52 30.39 25.75 20.01
CA ALA A 52 30.52 25.79 21.48
C ALA A 52 29.17 26.08 22.18
N HIS A 53 28.37 27.00 21.64
CA HIS A 53 27.01 27.26 22.15
C HIS A 53 26.10 26.03 21.97
N PHE A 54 26.20 25.35 20.84
CA PHE A 54 25.51 24.09 20.59
C PHE A 54 25.89 23.00 21.60
N ALA A 55 27.18 22.83 21.90
CA ALA A 55 27.66 21.90 22.91
C ALA A 55 27.09 22.20 24.31
N GLN A 56 27.08 23.48 24.72
CA GLN A 56 26.45 23.91 25.97
C GLN A 56 24.94 23.66 25.97
N SER A 57 24.28 23.86 24.83
CA SER A 57 22.84 23.60 24.69
C SER A 57 22.52 22.11 24.89
N LEU A 58 23.46 21.20 24.59
CA LEU A 58 23.34 19.76 24.80
C LEU A 58 23.71 19.34 26.24
N GLY A 59 24.12 20.29 27.09
CA GLY A 59 24.50 20.04 28.48
C GLY A 59 25.96 19.66 28.68
N CYS A 60 26.82 19.79 27.66
CA CYS A 60 28.26 19.56 27.81
C CYS A 60 28.90 20.67 28.65
N GLN A 61 29.78 20.30 29.58
CA GLN A 61 30.42 21.25 30.49
C GLN A 61 31.46 22.11 29.77
N ASP A 62 32.18 21.50 28.83
CA ASP A 62 33.14 22.18 27.98
C ASP A 62 33.21 21.51 26.60
N LEU A 63 34.09 22.05 25.78
CA LEU A 63 34.26 21.64 24.40
C LEU A 63 34.98 20.28 24.27
N ASN A 64 35.77 19.89 25.28
CA ASN A 64 36.43 18.59 25.34
C ASN A 64 35.44 17.48 25.68
N ASP A 65 34.49 17.76 26.58
CA ASP A 65 33.36 16.88 26.92
C ASP A 65 32.49 16.60 25.69
N PHE A 66 32.23 17.65 24.88
CA PHE A 66 31.53 17.50 23.60
C PHE A 66 32.31 16.65 22.58
N ILE A 67 33.63 16.84 22.47
CA ILE A 67 34.48 15.99 21.61
C ILE A 67 34.47 14.53 22.10
N ALA A 68 34.51 14.30 23.41
CA ALA A 68 34.42 12.97 23.98
C ALA A 68 33.09 12.30 23.62
N LEU A 69 31.98 13.04 23.68
CA LEU A 69 30.64 12.59 23.29
C LEU A 69 30.53 12.26 21.79
N MET A 70 31.20 13.03 20.93
CA MET A 70 31.30 12.76 19.48
C MET A 70 32.08 11.47 19.17
N ARG A 71 33.04 11.10 20.03
CA ARG A 71 33.98 9.99 19.80
C ARG A 71 33.57 8.69 20.49
N SER A 72 32.64 8.73 21.43
CA SER A 72 32.11 7.53 22.06
C SER A 72 31.37 6.64 21.05
N PRO A 73 31.66 5.32 20.99
CA PRO A 73 30.95 4.40 20.12
C PRO A 73 29.46 4.31 20.53
N SER A 74 28.57 4.24 19.55
CA SER A 74 27.13 4.06 19.76
C SER A 74 26.85 2.69 20.38
N THR A 75 26.79 2.63 21.71
CA THR A 75 26.32 1.47 22.47
C THR A 75 25.12 1.91 23.31
N ALA A 76 23.97 2.05 22.66
CA ALA A 76 22.71 2.29 23.38
C ALA A 76 21.61 1.43 22.77
N THR A 77 21.42 0.25 23.35
CA THR A 77 20.11 -0.39 23.38
C THR A 77 19.17 0.57 24.13
N PRO A 78 18.03 0.99 23.56
CA PRO A 78 17.15 1.94 24.24
C PRO A 78 16.58 1.29 25.51
N PRO A 79 16.47 2.03 26.63
CA PRO A 79 15.75 1.52 27.80
C PRO A 79 14.28 1.27 27.41
N PRO A 80 13.62 0.27 28.01
CA PRO A 80 12.22 -0.01 27.71
C PRO A 80 11.42 1.25 28.02
N THR A 81 10.90 1.86 26.96
CA THR A 81 9.95 2.96 27.10
C THR A 81 8.71 2.34 27.74
N GLU A 82 8.28 2.86 28.87
CA GLU A 82 7.01 2.48 29.49
C GLU A 82 5.91 2.96 28.54
N VAL A 83 5.56 2.12 27.56
CA VAL A 83 4.49 2.37 26.61
C VAL A 83 3.21 2.34 27.44
N ALA A 84 2.57 3.51 27.59
CA ALA A 84 1.23 3.57 28.14
C ALA A 84 0.37 2.53 27.40
N GLN A 85 -0.22 1.60 28.15
CA GLN A 85 -1.01 0.51 27.58
C GLN A 85 -2.00 1.11 26.58
N PRO A 86 -2.09 0.56 25.35
CA PRO A 86 -3.06 1.03 24.38
C PRO A 86 -4.45 0.91 25.00
N VAL A 87 -5.08 2.05 25.27
CA VAL A 87 -6.50 2.08 25.62
C VAL A 87 -7.23 1.64 24.36
N LEU A 88 -7.80 0.45 24.40
CA LEU A 88 -8.64 -0.08 23.32
C LEU A 88 -9.89 0.82 23.24
N GLY A 89 -9.81 1.88 22.43
CA GLY A 89 -10.95 2.71 22.10
C GLY A 89 -11.90 1.93 21.20
N SER A 90 -13.11 1.68 21.67
CA SER A 90 -14.19 1.17 20.82
C SER A 90 -14.60 2.23 19.81
N MET A 91 -13.98 2.25 18.63
CA MET A 91 -14.45 3.04 17.50
C MET A 91 -14.11 2.37 16.16
N ASP A 92 -15.15 2.14 15.37
CA ASP A 92 -15.09 1.79 13.95
C ASP A 92 -14.41 2.91 13.16
N ILE A 93 -13.10 2.81 12.92
CA ILE A 93 -12.36 3.73 12.05
C ILE A 93 -12.22 3.09 10.68
N ALA A 94 -13.35 2.84 10.01
CA ALA A 94 -13.33 2.40 8.62
C ALA A 94 -13.13 3.55 7.62
N PHE A 95 -13.30 4.82 8.02
CA PHE A 95 -13.24 5.97 7.09
C PHE A 95 -12.81 7.31 7.72
N ALA A 96 -11.84 7.32 8.64
CA ALA A 96 -11.32 8.62 9.11
C ALA A 96 -10.43 9.27 8.04
N SER A 97 -10.83 10.46 7.58
CA SER A 97 -9.96 11.32 6.76
C SER A 97 -8.76 11.79 7.59
N ALA A 98 -7.65 12.15 6.93
CA ALA A 98 -6.47 12.74 7.58
C ALA A 98 -6.82 13.89 8.54
N ALA A 99 -7.82 14.69 8.15
CA ALA A 99 -8.35 15.81 8.92
C ALA A 99 -9.17 15.38 10.15
N GLY A 100 -9.77 14.19 10.13
CA GLY A 100 -10.43 13.59 11.29
C GLY A 100 -9.42 13.04 12.31
N ILE A 101 -8.34 12.41 11.83
CA ILE A 101 -7.29 11.85 12.69
C ILE A 101 -6.46 12.97 13.35
N GLY A 102 -6.21 14.08 12.66
CA GLY A 102 -5.50 15.24 13.20
C GLY A 102 -6.24 16.02 14.30
N LYS A 103 -7.48 15.63 14.64
CA LYS A 103 -8.25 16.19 15.77
C LYS A 103 -8.15 15.33 17.03
N LEU A 104 -7.50 14.17 16.96
CA LEU A 104 -7.32 13.29 18.11
C LEU A 104 -6.26 13.86 19.07
N PRO A 105 -6.50 13.80 20.39
CA PRO A 105 -5.53 14.27 21.37
C PRO A 105 -4.22 13.49 21.25
N GLY A 106 -3.09 14.20 21.15
CA GLY A 106 -1.76 13.61 20.98
C GLY A 106 -1.32 13.39 19.53
N VAL A 107 -2.20 13.58 18.54
CA VAL A 107 -1.85 13.46 17.11
C VAL A 107 -1.66 14.85 16.50
N SER A 108 -0.39 15.25 16.34
CA SER A 108 -0.06 16.50 15.64
C SER A 108 -0.03 16.29 14.12
N SER A 109 -0.27 17.35 13.34
CA SER A 109 -0.18 17.30 11.88
C SER A 109 1.21 16.90 11.38
N THR A 110 2.26 17.24 12.14
CA THR A 110 3.63 16.84 11.90
C THR A 110 3.88 15.36 12.19
N THR A 111 3.22 14.78 13.21
CA THR A 111 3.26 13.33 13.48
C THR A 111 2.66 12.54 12.33
N LEU A 112 1.49 12.97 11.83
CA LEU A 112 0.83 12.33 10.68
C LEU A 112 1.67 12.42 9.42
N SER A 113 2.25 13.59 9.14
CA SER A 113 3.12 13.78 7.96
C SER A 113 4.39 12.92 8.03
N ARG A 114 5.00 12.77 9.23
CA ARG A 114 6.16 11.89 9.43
C ARG A 114 5.82 10.41 9.28
N PHE A 115 4.69 9.99 9.84
CA PHE A 115 4.21 8.62 9.72
C PHE A 115 3.87 8.27 8.26
N ALA A 116 3.14 9.15 7.57
CA ALA A 116 2.81 8.99 6.16
C ALA A 116 4.09 8.88 5.30
N LYS A 117 5.10 9.70 5.59
CA LYS A 117 6.42 9.61 4.94
C LYS A 117 7.16 8.32 5.26
N SER A 118 7.08 7.79 6.48
CA SER A 118 7.78 6.56 6.86
C SER A 118 7.19 5.29 6.24
N ILE A 119 5.90 5.32 5.87
CA ILE A 119 5.23 4.21 5.17
C ILE A 119 5.17 4.42 3.64
N GLY A 120 5.88 5.42 3.10
CA GLY A 120 5.89 5.71 1.66
C GLY A 120 4.61 6.33 1.10
N CYS A 121 3.68 6.72 1.96
CA CYS A 121 2.47 7.48 1.62
C CYS A 121 2.78 8.97 1.62
N GLU A 122 3.48 9.46 0.61
CA GLU A 122 3.56 10.91 0.38
C GLU A 122 2.22 11.38 -0.23
N ASP A 123 1.41 11.97 0.65
CA ASP A 123 0.10 12.58 0.43
C ASP A 123 -1.12 11.65 0.26
N ILE A 124 -2.10 11.93 1.11
CA ILE A 124 -3.41 11.31 1.12
C ILE A 124 -4.17 11.85 -0.10
N GLY A 125 -4.16 11.04 -1.16
CA GLY A 125 -4.94 11.25 -2.37
C GLY A 125 -4.11 11.79 -3.53
N ASP A 126 -3.47 10.88 -4.26
CA ASP A 126 -3.04 11.15 -5.64
C ASP A 126 -4.25 11.73 -6.40
N ILE A 127 -4.18 13.02 -6.71
CA ILE A 127 -5.26 13.76 -7.35
C ILE A 127 -5.64 13.11 -8.69
N VAL A 128 -4.70 12.44 -9.35
CA VAL A 128 -4.90 11.68 -10.59
C VAL A 128 -5.78 10.46 -10.33
N TYR A 129 -5.51 9.73 -9.24
CA TYR A 129 -6.36 8.61 -8.81
C TYR A 129 -7.78 9.08 -8.48
N GLN A 130 -7.94 10.19 -7.75
CA GLN A 130 -9.26 10.75 -7.44
C GLN A 130 -10.05 11.14 -8.69
N ILE A 131 -9.37 11.69 -9.70
CA ILE A 131 -9.98 12.01 -11.00
C ILE A 131 -10.41 10.72 -11.71
N ARG A 132 -9.59 9.66 -11.73
CA ARG A 132 -9.93 8.37 -12.35
C ARG A 132 -11.08 7.66 -11.64
N ALA A 133 -11.04 7.56 -10.32
CA ALA A 133 -12.04 6.85 -9.51
C ALA A 133 -13.44 7.47 -9.63
N ARG A 134 -13.54 8.77 -9.94
CA ARG A 134 -14.81 9.49 -10.06
C ARG A 134 -15.21 9.78 -11.51
N GLN A 135 -14.55 9.20 -12.52
CA GLN A 135 -14.85 9.46 -13.94
C GLN A 135 -16.33 9.28 -14.28
N ASN A 136 -16.99 8.27 -13.71
CA ASN A 136 -18.41 7.97 -13.97
C ASN A 136 -19.39 8.88 -13.21
N GLN A 137 -18.89 9.77 -12.34
CA GLN A 137 -19.69 10.67 -11.52
C GLN A 137 -19.65 12.12 -12.02
N PHE A 138 -18.77 12.43 -12.97
CA PHE A 138 -18.63 13.78 -13.52
C PHE A 138 -19.76 14.11 -14.49
N SER A 139 -20.21 15.37 -14.47
CA SER A 139 -21.07 15.89 -15.54
C SER A 139 -20.34 15.87 -16.89
N GLN A 140 -21.08 15.94 -18.00
CA GLN A 140 -20.49 15.91 -19.35
C GLN A 140 -19.38 16.96 -19.55
N GLN A 141 -19.51 18.14 -18.94
CA GLN A 141 -18.50 19.20 -19.06
C GLN A 141 -17.31 18.95 -18.12
N GLU A 142 -17.54 18.42 -16.91
CA GLU A 142 -16.47 18.03 -15.99
C GLU A 142 -15.67 16.83 -16.51
N ALA A 143 -16.33 15.89 -17.19
CA ALA A 143 -15.67 14.74 -17.82
C ALA A 143 -14.66 15.18 -18.90
N LYS A 144 -14.97 16.23 -19.67
CA LYS A 144 -14.02 16.82 -20.62
C LYS A 144 -12.79 17.41 -19.93
N VAL A 145 -13.00 18.06 -18.79
CA VAL A 145 -11.91 18.62 -17.97
C VAL A 145 -11.04 17.49 -17.40
N ALA A 146 -11.67 16.47 -16.80
CA ALA A 146 -11.00 15.28 -16.30
C ALA A 146 -10.16 14.60 -17.39
N GLN A 147 -10.74 14.40 -18.58
CA GLN A 147 -10.04 13.80 -19.71
C GLN A 147 -8.84 14.64 -20.13
N THR A 148 -9.01 15.95 -20.29
CA THR A 148 -7.92 16.86 -20.68
C THR A 148 -6.76 16.84 -19.68
N ILE A 149 -7.08 16.77 -18.38
CA ILE A 149 -6.05 16.67 -17.32
C ILE A 149 -5.34 15.31 -17.37
N LEU A 150 -6.07 14.22 -17.58
CA LEU A 150 -5.51 12.88 -17.64
C LEU A 150 -4.70 12.61 -18.91
N ASP A 151 -5.02 13.30 -20.01
CA ASP A 151 -4.28 13.22 -21.26
C ASP A 151 -2.91 13.90 -21.17
N ASP A 152 -2.81 15.02 -20.43
CA ASP A 152 -1.55 15.72 -20.21
C ASP A 152 -1.51 16.45 -18.84
N ILE A 153 -1.04 15.73 -17.83
CA ILE A 153 -0.96 16.23 -16.43
C ILE A 153 0.11 17.31 -16.32
N ALA A 154 1.22 17.18 -17.04
CA ALA A 154 2.31 18.15 -17.02
C ALA A 154 1.84 19.51 -17.57
N PHE A 155 1.11 19.49 -18.68
CA PHE A 155 0.41 20.66 -19.20
C PHE A 155 -0.61 21.19 -18.17
N ALA A 156 -1.50 20.34 -17.65
CA ALA A 156 -2.53 20.78 -16.72
C ALA A 156 -1.99 21.41 -15.43
N SER A 157 -0.83 20.96 -14.93
CA SER A 157 -0.16 21.53 -13.76
C SER A 157 0.39 22.95 -14.00
N SER A 158 0.80 23.24 -15.24
CA SER A 158 1.47 24.49 -15.63
C SER A 158 0.55 25.48 -16.35
N ALA A 159 -0.55 25.01 -16.95
CA ALA A 159 -1.50 25.81 -17.71
C ALA A 159 -2.26 26.84 -16.83
N THR A 160 -2.63 27.97 -17.45
CA THR A 160 -3.59 28.90 -16.85
C THR A 160 -5.00 28.33 -16.96
N ILE A 161 -5.95 28.88 -16.19
CA ILE A 161 -7.34 28.43 -16.23
C ILE A 161 -7.97 28.64 -17.61
N GLU A 162 -7.57 29.70 -18.32
CA GLU A 162 -8.04 30.01 -19.68
C GLU A 162 -7.52 28.99 -20.69
N LEU A 163 -6.24 28.61 -20.60
CA LEU A 163 -5.64 27.61 -21.48
C LEU A 163 -6.22 26.23 -21.24
N LEU A 164 -6.41 25.85 -19.97
CA LEU A 164 -7.00 24.57 -19.63
C LEU A 164 -8.48 24.50 -20.06
N ALA A 165 -9.23 25.58 -19.91
CA ALA A 165 -10.61 25.69 -20.38
C ALA A 165 -10.69 25.60 -21.91
N SER A 166 -9.80 26.28 -22.63
CA SER A 166 -9.72 26.23 -24.08
C SER A 166 -9.41 24.83 -24.59
N GLN A 167 -8.42 24.15 -23.99
CA GLN A 167 -8.02 22.80 -24.37
C GLN A 167 -9.16 21.77 -24.10
N ALA A 168 -9.86 21.93 -22.98
CA ALA A 168 -10.99 21.07 -22.63
C ALA A 168 -12.29 21.42 -23.38
N GLY A 169 -12.33 22.55 -24.11
CA GLY A 169 -13.53 23.03 -24.79
C GLY A 169 -14.67 23.40 -23.82
N VAL A 170 -14.33 24.00 -22.67
CA VAL A 170 -15.27 24.40 -21.61
C VAL A 170 -15.05 25.86 -21.19
N SER A 171 -15.92 26.37 -20.32
CA SER A 171 -15.73 27.71 -19.73
C SER A 171 -14.75 27.67 -18.55
N PRO A 172 -14.03 28.77 -18.24
CA PRO A 172 -13.20 28.87 -17.02
C PRO A 172 -13.98 28.56 -15.73
N ALA A 173 -15.25 28.93 -15.66
CA ALA A 173 -16.11 28.63 -14.52
C ALA A 173 -16.33 27.11 -14.32
N THR A 174 -16.33 26.33 -15.41
CA THR A 174 -16.39 24.87 -15.36
C THR A 174 -15.14 24.28 -14.71
N ILE A 175 -13.95 24.83 -15.03
CA ILE A 175 -12.69 24.41 -14.40
C ILE A 175 -12.70 24.68 -12.90
N THR A 176 -13.18 25.86 -12.47
CA THR A 176 -13.30 26.19 -11.04
C THR A 176 -14.28 25.27 -10.32
N ARG A 177 -15.41 24.92 -10.96
CA ARG A 177 -16.37 23.97 -10.40
C ARG A 177 -15.76 22.58 -10.28
N PHE A 178 -15.11 22.11 -11.34
CA PHE A 178 -14.42 20.83 -11.36
C PHE A 178 -13.41 20.69 -10.22
N ALA A 179 -12.56 21.70 -9.99
CA ALA A 179 -11.60 21.71 -8.89
C ALA A 179 -12.28 21.48 -7.52
N LYS A 180 -13.44 22.12 -7.28
CA LYS A 180 -14.21 21.89 -6.06
C LYS A 180 -14.84 20.49 -6.01
N THR A 181 -15.35 19.99 -7.13
CA THR A 181 -15.95 18.64 -7.24
C THR A 181 -14.95 17.53 -6.85
N ILE A 182 -13.68 17.71 -7.17
CA ILE A 182 -12.60 16.78 -6.82
C ILE A 182 -11.94 17.04 -5.46
N GLY A 183 -12.46 18.00 -4.69
CA GLY A 183 -12.00 18.30 -3.33
C GLY A 183 -10.78 19.21 -3.25
N CYS A 184 -10.53 20.03 -4.26
CA CYS A 184 -9.56 21.12 -4.20
C CYS A 184 -10.23 22.42 -3.76
N ASP A 185 -9.52 23.22 -2.98
CA ASP A 185 -10.03 24.51 -2.49
C ASP A 185 -10.19 25.52 -3.63
N ASP A 186 -9.23 25.52 -4.56
CA ASP A 186 -9.24 26.34 -5.77
C ASP A 186 -8.40 25.71 -6.91
N ILE A 187 -8.27 26.46 -8.01
CA ILE A 187 -7.48 26.04 -9.17
C ILE A 187 -5.97 26.01 -8.88
N ARG A 188 -5.49 26.79 -7.92
CA ARG A 188 -4.06 26.80 -7.55
C ARG A 188 -3.71 25.55 -6.75
N ASP A 189 -4.59 25.15 -5.84
CA ASP A 189 -4.50 23.88 -5.10
C ASP A 189 -4.56 22.69 -6.06
N LEU A 190 -5.49 22.71 -7.03
CA LEU A 190 -5.53 21.69 -8.09
C LEU A 190 -4.20 21.63 -8.87
N ARG A 191 -3.65 22.77 -9.29
CA ARG A 191 -2.37 22.82 -10.01
C ARG A 191 -1.19 22.35 -9.17
N MET A 192 -1.15 22.70 -7.88
CA MET A 192 -0.14 22.24 -6.93
C MET A 192 -0.18 20.72 -6.77
N LYS A 193 -1.37 20.16 -6.55
CA LYS A 193 -1.56 18.70 -6.45
C LYS A 193 -1.23 17.99 -7.75
N LEU A 194 -1.58 18.57 -8.90
CA LEU A 194 -1.18 18.04 -10.22
C LEU A 194 0.32 18.15 -10.47
N ALA A 195 0.99 19.21 -9.98
CA ALA A 195 2.44 19.38 -10.07
C ALA A 195 3.18 18.37 -9.18
N GLN A 196 2.69 18.14 -7.96
CA GLN A 196 3.18 17.08 -7.07
C GLN A 196 2.98 15.71 -7.71
N ALA A 197 1.79 15.44 -8.25
CA ALA A 197 1.52 14.23 -9.01
C ALA A 197 2.35 14.14 -10.31
N SER A 198 2.78 15.25 -10.90
CA SER A 198 3.70 15.26 -12.04
C SER A 198 5.14 14.95 -11.64
N VAL A 199 5.55 15.27 -10.41
CA VAL A 199 6.89 15.01 -9.87
C VAL A 199 6.99 13.59 -9.30
N SER A 200 6.01 13.16 -8.49
CA SER A 200 5.91 11.78 -7.99
C SER A 200 5.49 10.80 -9.09
N GLY A 201 4.62 11.25 -10.00
CA GLY A 201 4.23 10.56 -11.23
C GLY A 201 5.17 10.81 -12.42
N SER A 202 6.30 11.50 -12.24
CA SER A 202 7.38 11.51 -13.25
C SER A 202 8.03 10.13 -13.41
N ARG A 203 7.70 9.16 -12.55
CA ARG A 203 7.98 7.74 -12.77
C ARG A 203 6.88 7.01 -13.54
N TYR A 204 5.68 7.58 -13.69
CA TYR A 204 4.52 6.88 -14.22
C TYR A 204 3.88 7.52 -15.48
N LEU A 205 4.06 8.82 -15.77
CA LEU A 205 3.31 9.48 -16.87
C LEU A 205 4.13 10.38 -17.81
N THR A 206 5.40 10.63 -17.55
CA THR A 206 6.35 11.21 -18.53
C THR A 206 7.31 10.17 -19.08
N ALA A 207 6.76 9.14 -19.73
CA ALA A 207 7.49 8.53 -20.84
C ALA A 207 7.37 9.46 -22.05
N GLN A 208 8.06 10.61 -22.01
CA GLN A 208 8.75 11.01 -23.23
C GLN A 208 9.60 9.80 -23.58
N ALA A 209 9.41 9.24 -24.77
CA ALA A 209 10.21 8.16 -25.28
C ALA A 209 11.69 8.58 -25.17
N THR A 210 12.32 8.23 -24.07
CA THR A 210 13.76 8.21 -24.01
C THR A 210 14.15 7.17 -25.05
N PRO A 211 15.14 7.43 -25.92
CA PRO A 211 15.58 6.45 -26.92
C PRO A 211 15.91 5.07 -26.33
N ASN A 212 16.13 5.02 -25.00
CA ASN A 212 16.48 3.85 -24.21
C ASN A 212 15.43 3.44 -23.13
N GLY A 213 14.20 3.98 -23.16
CA GLY A 213 13.14 3.64 -22.20
C GLY A 213 12.35 2.38 -22.57
N PRO A 214 11.66 1.73 -21.59
CA PRO A 214 10.82 0.59 -21.90
C PRO A 214 9.67 0.97 -22.85
N PRO A 215 9.28 0.09 -23.79
CA PRO A 215 8.18 0.34 -24.71
C PRO A 215 6.91 0.82 -24.02
N ARG A 216 6.22 1.81 -24.61
CA ARG A 216 4.94 2.34 -24.09
C ARG A 216 3.91 1.26 -23.76
N LEU A 217 3.85 0.19 -24.56
CA LEU A 217 2.95 -0.95 -24.31
C LEU A 217 3.25 -1.66 -22.98
N TRP A 218 4.51 -1.69 -22.54
CA TRP A 218 4.89 -2.31 -21.27
C TRP A 218 4.44 -1.44 -20.10
N LEU A 219 4.64 -0.12 -20.19
CA LEU A 219 4.15 0.82 -19.18
C LEU A 219 2.62 0.77 -19.05
N GLN A 220 1.91 0.72 -20.19
CA GLN A 220 0.47 0.53 -20.19
C GLN A 220 0.08 -0.80 -19.53
N ARG A 221 0.80 -1.88 -19.82
CA ARG A 221 0.52 -3.19 -19.21
C ARG A 221 0.70 -3.16 -17.69
N VAL A 222 1.75 -2.48 -17.18
CA VAL A 222 1.97 -2.30 -15.74
C VAL A 222 0.81 -1.52 -15.11
N ASN A 223 0.38 -0.41 -15.72
CA ASN A 223 -0.73 0.38 -15.22
C ASN A 223 -2.04 -0.44 -15.15
N ASP A 224 -2.30 -1.30 -16.13
CA ASP A 224 -3.47 -2.19 -16.10
C ASP A 224 -3.39 -3.21 -14.95
N VAL A 225 -2.19 -3.74 -14.67
CA VAL A 225 -1.95 -4.66 -13.55
C VAL A 225 -2.20 -3.95 -12.23
N GLU A 226 -1.61 -2.77 -12.03
CA GLU A 226 -1.80 -1.96 -10.82
C GLU A 226 -3.29 -1.66 -10.61
N THR A 227 -3.99 -1.25 -11.65
CA THR A 227 -5.44 -0.98 -11.58
C THR A 227 -6.21 -2.23 -11.16
N THR A 228 -5.85 -3.40 -11.72
CA THR A 228 -6.47 -4.68 -11.37
C THR A 228 -6.24 -5.04 -9.91
N LEU A 229 -5.02 -4.84 -9.39
CA LEU A 229 -4.69 -5.13 -7.99
C LEU A 229 -5.51 -4.26 -7.03
N HIS A 230 -5.63 -2.96 -7.31
CA HIS A 230 -6.43 -2.06 -6.49
C HIS A 230 -7.92 -2.40 -6.53
N GLN A 231 -8.45 -2.72 -7.71
CA GLN A 231 -9.85 -3.16 -7.86
C GLN A 231 -10.11 -4.46 -7.11
N GLN A 232 -9.20 -5.43 -7.23
CA GLN A 232 -9.30 -6.70 -6.55
C GLN A 232 -9.30 -6.51 -5.02
N LEU A 233 -8.40 -5.67 -4.49
CA LEU A 233 -8.33 -5.38 -3.06
C LEU A 233 -9.63 -4.77 -2.53
N GLN A 234 -10.31 -3.95 -3.33
CA GLN A 234 -11.62 -3.36 -2.97
C GLN A 234 -12.77 -4.38 -3.03
N GLN A 235 -12.65 -5.44 -3.82
CA GLN A 235 -13.68 -6.47 -3.97
C GLN A 235 -13.58 -7.57 -2.90
N VAL A 236 -12.39 -7.83 -2.37
CA VAL A 236 -12.18 -8.85 -1.33
C VAL A 236 -12.59 -8.29 0.02
N GLU A 237 -13.78 -8.66 0.48
CA GLU A 237 -14.25 -8.32 1.82
C GLU A 237 -13.47 -9.11 2.88
N HIS A 238 -12.86 -8.39 3.82
CA HIS A 238 -12.01 -8.97 4.87
C HIS A 238 -12.76 -10.01 5.73
N ALA A 239 -14.01 -9.75 6.08
CA ALA A 239 -14.83 -10.70 6.84
C ALA A 239 -15.10 -12.00 6.08
N VAL A 240 -15.32 -11.93 4.76
CA VAL A 240 -15.52 -13.11 3.90
C VAL A 240 -14.24 -13.93 3.81
N LEU A 241 -13.08 -13.26 3.71
CA LEU A 241 -11.78 -13.91 3.69
C LEU A 241 -11.49 -14.65 5.00
N ILE A 242 -11.77 -14.03 6.15
CA ILE A 242 -11.58 -14.65 7.47
C ILE A 242 -12.46 -15.91 7.60
N ASP A 243 -13.74 -15.81 7.26
CA ASP A 243 -14.67 -16.95 7.34
C ASP A 243 -14.21 -18.11 6.44
N ALA A 244 -13.76 -17.81 5.23
CA ALA A 244 -13.16 -18.80 4.33
C ALA A 244 -11.92 -19.47 4.94
N CYS A 245 -11.02 -18.71 5.55
CA CYS A 245 -9.82 -19.23 6.21
C CYS A 245 -10.15 -20.08 7.45
N GLN A 246 -11.15 -19.69 8.23
CA GLN A 246 -11.62 -20.46 9.38
C GLN A 246 -12.16 -21.83 8.94
N GLN A 247 -12.96 -21.88 7.88
CA GLN A 247 -13.49 -23.17 7.37
C GLN A 247 -12.38 -24.04 6.78
N LEU A 248 -11.43 -23.43 6.07
CA LEU A 248 -10.27 -24.13 5.52
C LEU A 248 -9.42 -24.75 6.64
N SER A 249 -9.12 -23.98 7.69
CA SER A 249 -8.27 -24.44 8.80
C SER A 249 -8.91 -25.53 9.66
N GLN A 250 -10.25 -25.57 9.75
CA GLN A 250 -10.99 -26.62 10.46
C GLN A 250 -11.17 -27.90 9.64
N SER A 251 -10.91 -27.86 8.33
CA SER A 251 -11.09 -29.00 7.43
C SER A 251 -9.96 -30.01 7.58
N LYS A 252 -10.29 -31.31 7.47
CA LYS A 252 -9.29 -32.40 7.48
C LYS A 252 -8.41 -32.40 6.23
N SER A 253 -8.96 -31.95 5.11
CA SER A 253 -8.21 -31.76 3.87
C SER A 253 -8.90 -30.73 2.98
N VAL A 254 -8.10 -30.12 2.11
CA VAL A 254 -8.50 -29.14 1.11
C VAL A 254 -8.35 -29.75 -0.28
N HIS A 255 -9.41 -29.73 -1.08
CA HIS A 255 -9.39 -30.20 -2.46
C HIS A 255 -9.47 -29.01 -3.41
N ILE A 256 -8.47 -28.84 -4.26
CA ILE A 256 -8.36 -27.71 -5.18
C ILE A 256 -8.75 -28.19 -6.58
N PHE A 257 -9.84 -27.65 -7.09
CA PHE A 257 -10.38 -27.96 -8.40
C PHE A 257 -10.16 -26.76 -9.33
N GLY A 258 -9.35 -26.97 -10.36
CA GLY A 258 -9.04 -25.97 -11.36
C GLY A 258 -8.66 -26.63 -12.67
N VAL A 259 -9.28 -26.20 -13.76
CA VAL A 259 -9.04 -26.72 -15.11
C VAL A 259 -8.23 -25.74 -15.95
N ASN A 260 -7.51 -26.26 -16.94
CA ASN A 260 -6.78 -25.47 -17.94
C ASN A 260 -5.79 -24.47 -17.32
N SER A 261 -5.94 -23.17 -17.61
CA SER A 261 -5.06 -22.10 -17.13
C SER A 261 -5.07 -21.94 -15.61
N MET A 262 -6.03 -22.53 -14.90
CA MET A 262 -6.08 -22.53 -13.44
C MET A 262 -5.12 -23.54 -12.81
N ALA A 263 -4.56 -24.46 -13.60
CA ALA A 263 -3.63 -25.49 -13.14
C ALA A 263 -2.41 -24.90 -12.43
N LEU A 264 -1.85 -23.80 -12.94
CA LEU A 264 -0.68 -23.14 -12.34
C LEU A 264 -0.97 -22.65 -10.92
N TYR A 265 -2.08 -21.92 -10.75
CA TYR A 265 -2.49 -21.36 -9.47
C TYR A 265 -2.92 -22.45 -8.48
N ALA A 266 -3.53 -23.54 -8.96
CA ALA A 266 -3.85 -24.69 -8.12
C ALA A 266 -2.58 -25.34 -7.55
N ASN A 267 -1.53 -25.49 -8.36
CA ASN A 267 -0.24 -26.03 -7.93
C ASN A 267 0.44 -25.14 -6.90
N GLU A 268 0.48 -23.84 -7.14
CA GLU A 268 1.01 -22.87 -6.20
C GLU A 268 0.27 -22.91 -4.85
N LEU A 269 -1.06 -22.89 -4.89
CA LEU A 269 -1.89 -22.94 -3.69
C LEU A 269 -1.68 -24.25 -2.91
N GLN A 270 -1.61 -25.40 -3.59
CA GLN A 270 -1.34 -26.67 -2.94
C GLN A 270 0.01 -26.66 -2.23
N GLN A 271 1.07 -26.24 -2.92
CA GLN A 271 2.42 -26.20 -2.34
C GLN A 271 2.47 -25.32 -1.09
N ARG A 272 1.82 -24.16 -1.13
CA ARG A 272 1.75 -23.23 0.00
C ARG A 272 0.94 -23.80 1.16
N LEU A 273 -0.24 -24.36 0.91
CA LEU A 273 -1.09 -24.96 1.94
C LEU A 273 -0.41 -26.16 2.62
N VAL A 274 0.21 -27.04 1.85
CA VAL A 274 0.98 -28.17 2.40
C VAL A 274 2.16 -27.67 3.23
N GLY A 275 2.86 -26.64 2.78
CA GLY A 275 3.93 -26.00 3.54
C GLY A 275 3.47 -25.40 4.88
N LEU A 276 2.20 -24.97 4.97
CA LEU A 276 1.56 -24.49 6.19
C LEU A 276 0.96 -25.61 7.05
N GLY A 277 1.09 -26.88 6.64
CA GLY A 277 0.57 -28.03 7.38
C GLY A 277 -0.89 -28.39 7.07
N TYR A 278 -1.52 -27.75 6.07
CA TYR A 278 -2.87 -28.10 5.62
C TYR A 278 -2.80 -29.17 4.52
N PRO A 279 -3.39 -30.37 4.70
CA PRO A 279 -3.40 -31.40 3.67
C PRO A 279 -4.18 -30.92 2.43
N ALA A 280 -3.48 -30.68 1.31
CA ALA A 280 -4.10 -30.16 0.09
C ALA A 280 -3.87 -31.09 -1.12
N PHE A 281 -4.93 -31.30 -1.90
CA PHE A 281 -4.94 -32.18 -3.07
C PHE A 281 -5.50 -31.46 -4.29
N ILE A 282 -4.85 -31.56 -5.44
CA ILE A 282 -5.34 -30.97 -6.69
C ILE A 282 -6.04 -32.04 -7.52
N CYS A 283 -7.16 -31.68 -8.15
CA CYS A 283 -7.74 -32.42 -9.26
C CYS A 283 -7.95 -31.50 -10.47
N GLN A 284 -7.31 -31.84 -11.59
CA GLN A 284 -7.40 -31.09 -12.85
C GLN A 284 -8.14 -31.88 -13.94
N ASP A 285 -8.10 -33.21 -13.86
CA ASP A 285 -8.87 -34.07 -14.75
C ASP A 285 -10.35 -34.05 -14.36
N ALA A 286 -11.22 -33.83 -15.36
CA ALA A 286 -12.66 -33.67 -15.13
C ALA A 286 -13.32 -34.93 -14.56
N ALA A 287 -12.89 -36.13 -14.96
CA ALA A 287 -13.45 -37.36 -14.45
C ALA A 287 -13.01 -37.60 -13.01
N LEU A 288 -11.72 -37.42 -12.70
CA LEU A 288 -11.21 -37.53 -11.34
C LEU A 288 -11.84 -36.49 -10.42
N MET A 289 -12.02 -35.25 -10.88
CA MET A 289 -12.67 -34.20 -10.10
C MET A 289 -14.09 -34.61 -9.67
N ARG A 290 -14.89 -35.20 -10.56
CA ARG A 290 -16.23 -35.71 -10.23
C ARG A 290 -16.17 -36.89 -9.25
N MET A 291 -15.26 -37.83 -9.48
CA MET A 291 -15.06 -38.98 -8.59
C MET A 291 -14.69 -38.50 -7.18
N THR A 292 -13.68 -37.64 -7.07
CA THR A 292 -13.24 -37.06 -5.81
C THR A 292 -14.38 -36.31 -5.14
N ALA A 293 -15.08 -35.40 -5.85
CA ALA A 293 -16.21 -34.64 -5.31
C ALA A 293 -17.30 -35.53 -4.69
N SER A 294 -17.60 -36.68 -5.31
CA SER A 294 -18.60 -37.63 -4.82
C SER A 294 -18.19 -38.39 -3.56
N THR A 295 -16.90 -38.38 -3.20
CA THR A 295 -16.35 -39.05 -2.01
C THR A 295 -16.09 -38.11 -0.83
N LEU A 296 -16.27 -36.80 -1.02
CA LEU A 296 -16.06 -35.82 0.03
C LEU A 296 -17.18 -35.87 1.08
N SER A 297 -16.99 -35.11 2.16
CA SER A 297 -17.95 -34.96 3.25
C SER A 297 -17.83 -33.56 3.86
N THR A 298 -18.60 -33.31 4.91
CA THR A 298 -18.52 -32.08 5.73
C THR A 298 -17.18 -31.85 6.41
N GLN A 299 -16.26 -32.83 6.36
CA GLN A 299 -14.90 -32.70 6.91
C GLN A 299 -13.89 -32.16 5.89
N GLN A 300 -14.29 -31.95 4.64
CA GLN A 300 -13.43 -31.45 3.58
C GLN A 300 -13.91 -30.08 3.08
N CYS A 301 -12.93 -29.26 2.70
CA CYS A 301 -13.16 -28.03 1.98
C CYS A 301 -12.73 -28.20 0.52
N VAL A 302 -13.46 -27.58 -0.40
CA VAL A 302 -13.18 -27.55 -1.84
C VAL A 302 -12.93 -26.11 -2.27
N ILE A 303 -11.78 -25.84 -2.87
CA ILE A 303 -11.46 -24.58 -3.51
C ILE A 303 -11.67 -24.72 -5.02
N LEU A 304 -12.59 -23.94 -5.56
CA LEU A 304 -12.98 -23.95 -6.97
C LEU A 304 -12.36 -22.72 -7.67
N LEU A 305 -11.43 -22.94 -8.61
CA LEU A 305 -10.75 -21.87 -9.35
C LEU A 305 -11.32 -21.73 -10.76
N SER A 306 -11.84 -20.55 -11.10
CA SER A 306 -12.34 -20.28 -12.46
C SER A 306 -12.35 -18.80 -12.81
N MET A 307 -11.75 -18.44 -13.95
CA MET A 307 -11.81 -17.06 -14.46
C MET A 307 -13.13 -16.71 -15.17
N SER A 308 -13.86 -17.71 -15.68
CA SER A 308 -15.15 -17.49 -16.35
C SER A 308 -16.34 -17.79 -15.45
N GLY A 309 -16.19 -18.70 -14.50
CA GLY A 309 -17.29 -19.20 -13.67
C GLY A 309 -18.29 -20.12 -14.39
N GLU A 310 -18.04 -20.48 -15.65
CA GLU A 310 -19.02 -21.19 -16.51
C GLU A 310 -18.53 -22.55 -17.04
N ASN A 311 -17.41 -23.08 -16.53
CA ASN A 311 -16.90 -24.37 -16.98
C ASN A 311 -17.78 -25.53 -16.49
N GLY A 312 -18.41 -26.27 -17.43
CA GLY A 312 -19.38 -27.33 -17.11
C GLY A 312 -18.84 -28.45 -16.21
N ASP A 313 -17.59 -28.89 -16.39
CA ASP A 313 -17.00 -29.94 -15.56
C ASP A 313 -16.81 -29.48 -14.11
N LEU A 314 -16.29 -28.26 -13.93
CA LEU A 314 -16.12 -27.64 -12.62
C LEU A 314 -17.47 -27.37 -11.94
N LEU A 315 -18.47 -26.91 -12.68
CA LEU A 315 -19.84 -26.72 -12.18
C LEU A 315 -20.46 -28.04 -11.70
N ASN A 316 -20.27 -29.12 -12.45
CA ASN A 316 -20.75 -30.45 -12.07
C ASN A 316 -20.06 -30.96 -10.80
N ALA A 317 -18.73 -30.78 -10.69
CA ALA A 317 -17.99 -31.12 -9.49
C ALA A 317 -18.44 -30.29 -8.27
N ALA A 318 -18.68 -28.98 -8.44
CA ALA A 318 -19.17 -28.10 -7.37
C ALA A 318 -20.56 -28.52 -6.86
N LYS A 319 -21.46 -28.96 -7.76
CA LYS A 319 -22.76 -29.52 -7.38
C LYS A 319 -22.63 -30.82 -6.60
N LEU A 320 -21.77 -31.72 -7.05
CA LEU A 320 -21.52 -33.00 -6.38
C LEU A 320 -20.92 -32.81 -5.00
N ALA A 321 -19.91 -31.94 -4.86
CA ALA A 321 -19.31 -31.60 -3.57
C ALA A 321 -20.34 -30.98 -2.61
N GLY A 322 -21.24 -30.15 -3.13
CA GLY A 322 -22.36 -29.61 -2.34
C GLY A 322 -23.32 -30.68 -1.86
N ALA A 323 -23.64 -31.65 -2.72
CA ALA A 323 -24.53 -32.77 -2.38
C ALA A 323 -23.94 -33.68 -1.29
N THR A 324 -22.62 -33.73 -1.14
CA THR A 324 -21.93 -34.45 -0.06
C THR A 324 -21.69 -33.61 1.19
N GLY A 325 -22.08 -32.33 1.17
CA GLY A 325 -21.93 -31.40 2.30
C GLY A 325 -20.52 -30.83 2.47
N ALA A 326 -19.62 -31.02 1.50
CA ALA A 326 -18.29 -30.41 1.53
C ALA A 326 -18.41 -28.89 1.37
N TYR A 327 -17.61 -28.14 2.14
CA TYR A 327 -17.64 -26.68 2.12
C TYR A 327 -16.92 -26.15 0.89
N ARG A 328 -17.56 -25.27 0.10
CA ARG A 328 -17.06 -24.81 -1.20
C ARG A 328 -16.70 -23.34 -1.16
N ILE A 329 -15.43 -23.04 -1.42
CA ILE A 329 -14.91 -21.69 -1.62
C ILE A 329 -14.63 -21.52 -3.11
N ALA A 330 -15.25 -20.54 -3.78
CA ALA A 330 -15.00 -20.26 -5.18
C ALA A 330 -14.21 -18.96 -5.36
N LEU A 331 -13.11 -19.04 -6.11
CA LEU A 331 -12.39 -17.89 -6.64
C LEU A 331 -12.83 -17.73 -8.10
N THR A 332 -13.81 -16.86 -8.31
CA THR A 332 -14.51 -16.69 -9.59
C THR A 332 -15.16 -15.30 -9.67
N PRO A 333 -15.47 -14.75 -10.86
CA PRO A 333 -16.24 -13.52 -10.95
C PRO A 333 -17.60 -13.64 -10.25
N ALA A 334 -18.00 -12.57 -9.55
CA ALA A 334 -19.30 -12.49 -8.89
C ALA A 334 -20.45 -12.63 -9.89
N GLY A 335 -21.56 -13.23 -9.46
CA GLY A 335 -22.77 -13.41 -10.29
C GLY A 335 -22.68 -14.51 -11.36
N THR A 336 -21.59 -15.26 -11.42
CA THR A 336 -21.44 -16.44 -12.31
C THR A 336 -22.17 -17.66 -11.77
N THR A 337 -22.42 -18.66 -12.63
CA THR A 337 -23.05 -19.92 -12.20
C THR A 337 -22.25 -20.59 -11.09
N LEU A 338 -20.91 -20.58 -11.17
CA LEU A 338 -20.05 -21.15 -10.14
C LEU A 338 -20.16 -20.40 -8.81
N ALA A 339 -20.27 -19.07 -8.84
CA ALA A 339 -20.44 -18.26 -7.64
C ALA A 339 -21.73 -18.65 -6.88
N GLY A 340 -22.83 -18.90 -7.60
CA GLY A 340 -24.09 -19.33 -7.00
C GLY A 340 -24.08 -20.76 -6.44
N LEU A 341 -23.07 -21.56 -6.75
CA LEU A 341 -22.89 -22.91 -6.22
C LEU A 341 -21.93 -22.97 -5.03
N ALA A 342 -21.26 -21.88 -4.68
CA ALA A 342 -20.29 -21.86 -3.61
C ALA A 342 -20.91 -21.41 -2.28
N ASP A 343 -20.36 -21.90 -1.17
CA ASP A 343 -20.74 -21.46 0.17
C ASP A 343 -20.08 -20.11 0.50
N LYS A 344 -18.87 -19.88 -0.04
CA LYS A 344 -18.20 -18.57 -0.06
C LYS A 344 -17.62 -18.26 -1.43
N VAL A 345 -17.70 -16.99 -1.80
CA VAL A 345 -17.13 -16.46 -3.04
C VAL A 345 -16.08 -15.43 -2.67
N LEU A 346 -14.86 -15.65 -3.16
CA LEU A 346 -13.81 -14.66 -3.20
C LEU A 346 -13.81 -14.09 -4.63
N PRO A 347 -14.48 -12.94 -4.85
CA PRO A 347 -14.77 -12.47 -6.20
C PRO A 347 -13.49 -12.14 -6.95
N LEU A 348 -13.42 -12.51 -8.23
CA LEU A 348 -12.31 -12.15 -9.11
C LEU A 348 -12.72 -11.07 -10.11
N SER A 349 -11.87 -10.06 -10.27
CA SER A 349 -11.98 -9.10 -11.37
C SER A 349 -11.75 -9.76 -12.73
N GLY A 350 -12.55 -9.40 -13.73
CA GLY A 350 -12.42 -9.91 -15.10
C GLY A 350 -11.31 -9.22 -15.90
N GLY A 351 -11.10 -9.70 -17.13
CA GLY A 351 -10.20 -9.05 -18.10
C GLY A 351 -8.82 -9.70 -18.24
N SER A 352 -7.97 -9.10 -19.08
CA SER A 352 -6.68 -9.68 -19.48
C SER A 352 -5.63 -9.78 -18.36
N THR A 353 -5.83 -9.02 -17.27
CA THR A 353 -4.98 -8.97 -16.07
C THR A 353 -5.59 -9.64 -14.86
N ALA A 354 -6.77 -10.27 -15.00
CA ALA A 354 -7.49 -10.95 -13.91
C ALA A 354 -6.60 -11.90 -13.10
N ARG A 355 -5.62 -12.53 -13.75
CA ARG A 355 -4.62 -13.40 -13.11
C ARG A 355 -3.88 -12.76 -11.94
N TYR A 356 -3.57 -11.47 -12.01
CA TYR A 356 -2.86 -10.77 -10.94
C TYR A 356 -3.77 -10.54 -9.74
N GLY A 357 -5.06 -10.29 -9.97
CA GLY A 357 -6.06 -10.24 -8.91
C GLY A 357 -6.26 -11.61 -8.23
N LEU A 358 -6.27 -12.70 -9.01
CA LEU A 358 -6.28 -14.05 -8.44
C LEU A 358 -5.06 -14.29 -7.55
N MET A 359 -3.85 -13.97 -8.01
CA MET A 359 -2.62 -14.13 -7.21
C MET A 359 -2.69 -13.33 -5.91
N LEU A 360 -3.10 -12.06 -5.97
CA LEU A 360 -3.30 -11.24 -4.77
C LEU A 360 -4.29 -11.88 -3.79
N THR A 361 -5.39 -12.44 -4.29
CA THR A 361 -6.41 -13.08 -3.45
C THR A 361 -5.88 -14.36 -2.78
N LEU A 362 -5.07 -15.14 -3.51
CA LEU A 362 -4.40 -16.32 -2.96
C LEU A 362 -3.38 -15.91 -1.89
N ASP A 363 -2.58 -14.88 -2.13
CA ASP A 363 -1.61 -14.37 -1.17
C ASP A 363 -2.29 -13.85 0.10
N LEU A 364 -3.41 -13.12 -0.03
CA LEU A 364 -4.19 -12.66 1.11
C LEU A 364 -4.78 -13.84 1.89
N LEU A 365 -5.33 -14.85 1.22
CA LEU A 365 -5.83 -16.07 1.86
C LEU A 365 -4.73 -16.80 2.62
N LEU A 366 -3.56 -16.98 2.01
CA LEU A 366 -2.42 -17.65 2.62
C LEU A 366 -1.83 -16.84 3.79
N ALA A 367 -1.78 -15.51 3.65
CA ALA A 367 -1.31 -14.62 4.72
C ALA A 367 -2.20 -14.72 5.96
N GLN A 368 -3.52 -14.85 5.79
CA GLN A 368 -4.44 -15.05 6.91
C GLN A 368 -4.36 -16.45 7.54
N LEU A 369 -3.80 -17.44 6.84
CA LEU A 369 -3.59 -18.79 7.36
C LEU A 369 -2.24 -18.96 8.09
N LEU A 370 -1.36 -17.96 8.03
CA LEU A 370 -0.08 -18.00 8.74
C LEU A 370 -0.31 -17.92 10.25
N PRO A 371 0.29 -18.82 11.04
CA PRO A 371 0.32 -18.70 12.50
C PRO A 371 0.98 -17.38 12.92
N GLU A 372 0.40 -16.66 13.90
CA GLU A 372 0.99 -15.44 14.47
C GLU A 372 2.45 -15.62 14.93
N SER A 373 2.84 -16.86 15.29
CA SER A 373 4.19 -17.20 15.75
C SER A 373 5.29 -17.17 14.67
N LEU A 374 4.94 -17.11 13.39
CA LEU A 374 5.91 -17.05 12.28
C LEU A 374 6.12 -15.62 11.74
N GLY A 375 5.24 -14.68 12.07
CA GLY A 375 5.43 -13.26 11.75
C GLY A 375 6.52 -12.58 12.59
N SER A 376 6.88 -13.19 13.73
CA SER A 376 7.89 -12.68 14.67
C SER A 376 9.29 -13.30 14.49
N GLN A 377 9.51 -14.20 13.53
CA GLN A 377 10.83 -14.85 13.30
C GLN A 377 11.59 -14.32 12.09
N THR A 378 11.16 -13.21 11.49
CA THR A 378 11.93 -12.48 10.46
C THR A 378 12.75 -11.31 11.01
N GLU A 379 12.75 -11.13 12.32
CA GLU A 379 13.62 -10.18 13.04
C GLU A 379 14.47 -10.94 14.06
N ASP A 380 15.50 -11.64 13.60
CA ASP A 380 16.68 -12.01 14.41
C ASP A 380 17.93 -12.05 13.54
#